data_AF-A0A8J2X6V4-F1
#
_entry.id   AF-A0A8J2X6V4-F1
#
_cell.length_a   1.000
_cell.length_b   1.000
_cell.length_c   1.000
_cell.angle_alpha   90.00
_cell.angle_beta   90.00
_cell.angle_gamma   90.00
#
_symmetry.space_group_name_H-M   'P 1'
#
loop_
_entity.id
_entity.type
_entity.pdbx_description
1 polymer ?
#
loop_
_entity_poly.entity_id
_entity_poly.type
_entity_poly.pdbx_seq_one_letter_code
_entity_poly.pdbx_strand_id
1 'polypeptide(L)'
;MRTAAAMMRILLRHLFARPASMASMASMASNDAGPASMASSDADASMASNDDDLLFPPEPDPQKAATDDALQPHPGDWTSYSDDQRLSAPRGAVFETRLAASAALRELGNERYRGDDVDGARVAYARSLWQAHFDEAWVKLELTDDHRGQLFDVTVPANLNCARCLLKTANTSEAKGHVDAALSALDDVSTTEQRRAWRAKGLLLRATCLREAGRYADAAAALDEASELTDDAAVARARHALRQARRDARSGERAMMRGKIAPPPPPEKRTCAVS
;
A
#
# COMPACT_ATOMS: atom_id res chain seq x y z
N MET A 1 22.34 -12.35 -9.43
CA MET A 1 21.04 -11.66 -9.24
C MET A 1 20.21 -12.15 -8.04
N ARG A 2 20.42 -13.37 -7.49
CA ARG A 2 19.67 -13.85 -6.29
C ARG A 2 20.11 -13.25 -4.94
N THR A 3 21.22 -12.53 -4.89
CA THR A 3 21.79 -11.98 -3.64
C THR A 3 21.25 -10.60 -3.25
N ALA A 4 20.82 -9.78 -4.21
CA ALA A 4 20.28 -8.44 -3.93
C ALA A 4 18.89 -8.50 -3.27
N ALA A 5 18.03 -9.41 -3.73
CA ALA A 5 16.69 -9.61 -3.17
C ALA A 5 16.73 -10.15 -1.71
N ALA A 6 17.75 -10.92 -1.34
CA ALA A 6 17.93 -11.43 0.01
C ALA A 6 18.39 -10.35 1.01
N MET A 7 19.29 -9.43 0.59
CA MET A 7 19.68 -8.29 1.43
C MET A 7 18.54 -7.30 1.66
N MET A 8 17.65 -7.14 0.68
CA MET A 8 16.51 -6.22 0.76
C MET A 8 15.47 -6.66 1.82
N ARG A 9 15.27 -7.97 2.01
CA ARG A 9 14.38 -8.51 3.06
C ARG A 9 14.94 -8.32 4.48
N ILE A 10 16.27 -8.35 4.65
CA ILE A 10 16.92 -8.20 5.95
C ILE A 10 16.93 -6.73 6.40
N LEU A 11 17.13 -5.79 5.47
CA LEU A 11 17.13 -4.36 5.78
C LEU A 11 15.72 -3.84 6.14
N LEU A 12 14.66 -4.33 5.49
CA LEU A 12 13.27 -3.95 5.80
C LEU A 12 12.78 -4.46 7.17
N ARG A 13 13.27 -5.61 7.66
CA ARG A 13 12.92 -6.13 9.00
C ARG A 13 13.54 -5.33 10.15
N HIS A 14 14.75 -4.78 9.97
CA HIS A 14 15.43 -4.03 11.03
C HIS A 14 15.10 -2.53 11.07
N LEU A 15 14.56 -1.97 9.99
CA LEU A 15 14.22 -0.55 9.93
C LEU A 15 12.95 -0.18 10.73
N PHE A 16 12.13 -1.15 11.16
CA PHE A 16 10.79 -0.90 11.72
C PHE A 16 10.36 -1.79 12.90
N ALA A 17 11.27 -2.51 13.57
CA ALA A 17 10.94 -3.14 14.84
C ALA A 17 10.88 -2.07 15.96
N ARG A 18 9.71 -1.90 16.58
CA ARG A 18 9.51 -1.08 17.79
C ARG A 18 9.01 -1.97 18.95
N PRO A 19 9.19 -1.54 20.22
CA PRO A 19 9.28 -2.42 21.39
C PRO A 19 7.94 -3.03 21.81
N ALA A 20 8.04 -4.18 22.46
CA ALA A 20 6.93 -4.98 22.95
C ALA A 20 6.10 -4.27 24.04
N SER A 21 4.78 -4.26 23.82
CA SER A 21 3.68 -4.58 24.74
C SER A 21 3.77 -4.17 26.22
N MET A 22 2.74 -3.45 26.67
CA MET A 22 1.98 -3.85 27.86
C MET A 22 0.49 -3.94 27.51
N ALA A 23 -0.04 -5.15 27.57
CA ALA A 23 -1.47 -5.46 27.62
C ALA A 23 -1.73 -6.31 28.87
N SER A 24 -2.77 -5.97 29.63
CA SER A 24 -3.42 -6.78 30.68
C SER A 24 -4.65 -5.99 31.12
N MET A 25 -5.90 -6.39 30.87
CA MET A 25 -6.79 -7.37 31.52
C MET A 25 -8.20 -6.94 31.02
N ALA A 26 -9.28 -7.71 30.96
CA ALA A 26 -9.68 -8.94 31.63
C ALA A 26 -10.71 -9.69 30.76
N SER A 27 -10.69 -11.00 30.90
CA SER A 27 -11.70 -11.94 30.44
C SER A 27 -12.81 -12.05 31.48
N MET A 28 -14.08 -12.15 31.07
CA MET A 28 -15.09 -12.88 31.85
C MET A 28 -16.04 -13.62 30.89
N ALA A 29 -16.39 -14.83 31.32
CA ALA A 29 -16.96 -15.92 30.57
C ALA A 29 -18.43 -16.20 30.93
N SER A 30 -18.99 -17.21 30.25
CA SER A 30 -20.15 -18.06 30.61
C SER A 30 -21.54 -17.45 30.34
N ASN A 31 -22.60 -18.18 29.97
CA ASN A 31 -22.84 -19.60 29.66
C ASN A 31 -24.27 -19.71 29.05
N ASP A 32 -24.67 -20.95 28.72
CA ASP A 32 -26.03 -21.49 28.52
C ASP A 32 -26.64 -21.45 27.11
N ALA A 33 -27.50 -22.39 26.68
CA ALA A 33 -27.63 -23.86 26.80
C ALA A 33 -28.98 -24.24 26.13
N GLY A 34 -28.94 -24.78 24.90
CA GLY A 34 -29.97 -25.64 24.23
C GLY A 34 -31.42 -25.11 24.06
N PRO A 35 -32.36 -25.93 23.52
CA PRO A 35 -32.20 -27.10 22.65
C PRO A 35 -33.21 -27.22 21.45
N ALA A 36 -32.92 -28.18 20.56
CA ALA A 36 -33.84 -29.12 19.86
C ALA A 36 -34.90 -28.69 18.80
N SER A 37 -34.89 -29.50 17.72
CA SER A 37 -35.99 -29.87 16.78
C SER A 37 -36.41 -28.80 15.76
N MET A 38 -36.68 -29.07 14.47
CA MET A 38 -37.51 -30.12 13.91
C MET A 38 -37.09 -30.46 12.47
N ALA A 39 -37.42 -31.69 12.08
CA ALA A 39 -37.40 -32.19 10.73
C ALA A 39 -38.59 -31.66 9.91
N SER A 40 -38.37 -31.40 8.63
CA SER A 40 -39.40 -31.54 7.59
C SER A 40 -38.75 -31.79 6.23
N SER A 41 -39.01 -32.99 5.72
CA SER A 41 -39.01 -33.36 4.31
C SER A 41 -39.96 -32.48 3.49
N ASP A 42 -39.64 -32.27 2.21
CA ASP A 42 -40.53 -32.20 1.02
C ASP A 42 -39.65 -31.64 -0.12
N ALA A 43 -39.24 -32.40 -1.14
CA ALA A 43 -39.99 -32.94 -2.28
C ALA A 43 -40.52 -31.86 -3.26
N ASP A 44 -40.08 -31.99 -4.51
CA ASP A 44 -40.63 -31.46 -5.77
C ASP A 44 -40.61 -29.95 -6.07
N ALA A 45 -39.83 -29.57 -7.09
CA ALA A 45 -40.35 -29.31 -8.44
C ALA A 45 -39.35 -28.47 -9.24
N SER A 46 -38.60 -29.12 -10.13
CA SER A 46 -37.81 -28.47 -11.17
C SER A 46 -38.74 -27.92 -12.26
N MET A 47 -39.22 -26.69 -12.10
CA MET A 47 -39.81 -25.90 -13.18
C MET A 47 -38.68 -25.11 -13.87
N ALA A 48 -38.11 -25.70 -14.93
CA ALA A 48 -37.26 -24.96 -15.85
C ALA A 48 -38.16 -24.05 -16.70
N SER A 49 -38.27 -22.78 -16.31
CA SER A 49 -38.84 -21.74 -17.16
C SER A 49 -37.87 -21.47 -18.32
N ASN A 50 -38.32 -21.72 -19.54
CA ASN A 50 -37.65 -21.25 -20.75
C ASN A 50 -37.85 -19.73 -20.82
N ASP A 51 -36.84 -18.97 -20.37
CA ASP A 51 -36.85 -17.49 -20.31
C ASP A 51 -36.60 -16.79 -21.66
N ASP A 52 -36.57 -17.53 -22.78
CA ASP A 52 -36.17 -16.99 -24.10
C ASP A 52 -37.32 -16.39 -24.94
N ASP A 53 -38.57 -16.31 -24.44
CA ASP A 53 -39.73 -15.87 -25.24
C ASP A 53 -40.44 -14.61 -24.71
N LEU A 54 -39.76 -13.80 -23.89
CA LEU A 54 -40.28 -12.51 -23.45
C LEU A 54 -39.89 -11.41 -24.45
N LEU A 55 -40.86 -11.00 -25.27
CA LEU A 55 -40.77 -9.88 -26.22
C LEU A 55 -40.42 -8.53 -25.55
N PHE A 56 -40.45 -8.47 -24.22
CA PHE A 56 -40.06 -7.33 -23.41
C PHE A 56 -39.11 -7.82 -22.31
N PRO A 57 -37.97 -7.14 -22.08
CA PRO A 57 -37.12 -7.47 -20.95
C PRO A 57 -37.94 -7.39 -19.66
N PRO A 58 -37.80 -8.35 -18.73
CA PRO A 58 -38.57 -8.35 -17.49
C PRO A 58 -38.39 -7.01 -16.78
N GLU A 59 -39.50 -6.38 -16.39
CA GLU A 59 -39.45 -5.15 -15.62
C GLU A 59 -38.64 -5.41 -14.34
N PRO A 60 -37.69 -4.52 -14.00
CA PRO A 60 -36.83 -4.72 -12.84
C PRO A 60 -37.70 -4.82 -11.60
N ASP A 61 -37.61 -5.97 -10.93
CA ASP A 61 -38.36 -6.24 -9.71
C ASP A 61 -38.05 -5.16 -8.64
N PRO A 62 -39.03 -4.32 -8.28
CA PRO A 62 -38.82 -3.25 -7.32
C PRO A 62 -38.47 -3.77 -5.91
N GLN A 63 -38.84 -5.01 -5.58
CA GLN A 63 -38.45 -5.63 -4.31
C GLN A 63 -36.98 -6.03 -4.30
N LYS A 64 -36.43 -6.44 -5.44
CA LYS A 64 -35.01 -6.74 -5.61
C LYS A 64 -34.15 -5.48 -5.52
N ALA A 65 -34.62 -4.38 -6.11
CA ALA A 65 -33.99 -3.06 -5.96
C ALA A 65 -34.01 -2.55 -4.51
N ALA A 66 -35.09 -2.83 -3.76
CA ALA A 66 -35.17 -2.49 -2.34
C ALA A 66 -34.30 -3.38 -1.44
N THR A 67 -34.00 -4.63 -1.85
CA THR A 67 -33.10 -5.51 -1.11
C THR A 67 -31.62 -5.18 -1.34
N ASP A 68 -31.26 -4.67 -2.52
CA ASP A 68 -29.91 -4.16 -2.77
C ASP A 68 -29.61 -2.86 -1.98
N ASP A 69 -30.63 -2.03 -1.71
CA ASP A 69 -30.48 -0.84 -0.85
C ASP A 69 -30.30 -1.21 0.64
N ALA A 70 -30.87 -2.34 1.07
CA ALA A 70 -30.65 -2.92 2.39
C ALA A 70 -29.24 -3.53 2.57
N LEU A 71 -28.45 -3.62 1.49
CA LEU A 71 -27.05 -4.06 1.51
C LEU A 71 -26.06 -2.89 1.41
N GLN A 72 -26.52 -1.64 1.43
CA GLN A 72 -25.61 -0.51 1.55
C GLN A 72 -24.97 -0.54 2.95
N PRO A 73 -23.67 -0.80 3.06
CA PRO A 73 -23.03 -0.95 4.36
C PRO A 73 -23.09 0.38 5.11
N HIS A 74 -23.71 0.43 6.28
CA HIS A 74 -23.67 1.65 7.09
C HIS A 74 -22.28 1.84 7.70
N PRO A 75 -21.86 3.07 8.01
CA PRO A 75 -20.55 3.35 8.60
C PRO A 75 -20.21 2.49 9.84
N GLY A 76 -21.20 2.05 10.63
CA GLY A 76 -21.02 1.21 11.82
C GLY A 76 -20.85 -0.29 11.55
N ASP A 77 -21.33 -0.79 10.40
CA ASP A 77 -21.46 -2.22 10.13
C ASP A 77 -20.13 -2.88 9.75
N TRP A 78 -19.13 -2.08 9.34
CA TRP A 78 -17.85 -2.61 8.88
C TRP A 78 -17.09 -3.39 9.95
N THR A 79 -17.33 -3.10 11.23
CA THR A 79 -16.66 -3.78 12.35
C THR A 79 -17.12 -5.22 12.55
N SER A 80 -18.37 -5.55 12.21
CA SER A 80 -18.94 -6.89 12.36
C SER A 80 -18.74 -7.80 11.14
N TYR A 81 -18.34 -7.22 9.99
CA TYR A 81 -18.13 -7.97 8.76
C TYR A 81 -16.87 -8.84 8.83
N SER A 82 -16.96 -10.04 8.27
CA SER A 82 -15.80 -10.87 7.96
C SER A 82 -14.90 -10.19 6.91
N ASP A 83 -13.65 -10.60 6.87
CA ASP A 83 -12.66 -10.12 5.89
C ASP A 83 -13.16 -10.20 4.44
N ASP A 84 -13.73 -11.34 4.05
CA ASP A 84 -14.20 -11.55 2.69
C ASP A 84 -15.37 -10.63 2.36
N GLN A 85 -16.30 -10.44 3.31
CA GLN A 85 -17.40 -9.49 3.17
C GLN A 85 -16.89 -8.05 3.01
N ARG A 86 -15.88 -7.64 3.79
CA ARG A 86 -15.29 -6.30 3.65
C ARG A 86 -14.67 -6.10 2.27
N LEU A 87 -13.99 -7.11 1.74
CA LEU A 87 -13.36 -7.04 0.43
C LEU A 87 -14.38 -7.05 -0.73
N SER A 88 -15.48 -7.80 -0.59
CA SER A 88 -16.53 -7.88 -1.61
C SER A 88 -17.57 -6.75 -1.54
N ALA A 89 -17.65 -6.02 -0.42
CA ALA A 89 -18.65 -4.99 -0.20
C ALA A 89 -18.70 -3.96 -1.34
N PRO A 90 -19.89 -3.60 -1.86
CA PRO A 90 -20.03 -2.65 -2.96
C PRO A 90 -19.55 -1.25 -2.55
N ARG A 91 -19.43 -0.36 -3.53
CA ARG A 91 -19.10 1.04 -3.26
C ARG A 91 -20.36 1.75 -2.81
N GLY A 92 -20.31 2.37 -1.63
CA GLY A 92 -21.41 3.21 -1.16
C GLY A 92 -21.61 4.44 -2.05
N ALA A 93 -22.82 4.99 -2.07
CA ALA A 93 -23.10 6.24 -2.78
C ALA A 93 -22.72 7.49 -1.96
N VAL A 94 -22.77 7.37 -0.63
CA VAL A 94 -22.59 8.48 0.33
C VAL A 94 -21.10 8.68 0.68
N PHE A 95 -20.65 9.93 0.74
CA PHE A 95 -19.25 10.30 0.98
C PHE A 95 -18.72 9.69 2.29
N GLU A 96 -19.44 9.88 3.39
CA GLU A 96 -19.09 9.44 4.74
C GLU A 96 -19.01 7.92 4.82
N THR A 97 -19.98 7.22 4.22
CA THR A 97 -19.99 5.76 4.14
C THR A 97 -18.76 5.22 3.41
N ARG A 98 -18.37 5.87 2.31
CA ARG A 98 -17.19 5.49 1.54
C ARG A 98 -15.89 5.73 2.32
N LEU A 99 -15.79 6.83 3.07
CA LEU A 99 -14.65 7.10 3.93
C LEU A 99 -14.56 6.09 5.08
N ALA A 100 -15.67 5.76 5.73
CA ALA A 100 -15.73 4.74 6.78
C ALA A 100 -15.29 3.36 6.26
N ALA A 101 -15.82 2.95 5.10
CA ALA A 101 -15.42 1.73 4.40
C ALA A 101 -13.92 1.70 4.10
N SER A 102 -13.40 2.79 3.55
CA SER A 102 -11.99 2.95 3.21
C SER A 102 -11.10 2.86 4.45
N ALA A 103 -11.50 3.48 5.56
CA ALA A 103 -10.78 3.40 6.84
C ALA A 103 -10.75 1.97 7.41
N ALA A 104 -11.89 1.27 7.40
CA ALA A 104 -11.98 -0.12 7.86
C ALA A 104 -11.08 -1.06 7.05
N LEU A 105 -11.10 -0.93 5.71
CA LEU A 105 -10.23 -1.69 4.82
C LEU A 105 -8.74 -1.37 5.01
N ARG A 106 -8.41 -0.11 5.34
CA ARG A 106 -7.03 0.28 5.67
C ARG A 106 -6.56 -0.40 6.96
N GLU A 107 -7.41 -0.51 7.98
CA GLU A 107 -7.06 -1.22 9.21
C GLU A 107 -6.93 -2.73 8.99
N LEU A 108 -7.79 -3.34 8.17
CA LEU A 108 -7.62 -4.73 7.73
C LEU A 108 -6.27 -4.92 7.01
N GLY A 109 -5.91 -4.00 6.13
CA GLY A 109 -4.60 -4.01 5.48
C GLY A 109 -3.43 -3.89 6.47
N ASN A 110 -3.59 -3.08 7.53
CA ASN A 110 -2.59 -2.96 8.59
C ASN A 110 -2.43 -4.28 9.36
N GLU A 111 -3.53 -4.99 9.63
CA GLU A 111 -3.53 -6.29 10.31
C GLU A 111 -2.82 -7.36 9.49
N ARG A 112 -3.19 -7.50 8.20
CA ARG A 112 -2.52 -8.43 7.28
C ARG A 112 -1.04 -8.14 7.12
N TYR A 113 -0.68 -6.85 7.01
CA TYR A 113 0.71 -6.44 6.90
C TYR A 113 1.51 -6.81 8.16
N ARG A 114 0.91 -6.65 9.35
CA ARG A 114 1.50 -7.07 10.63
C ARG A 114 1.64 -8.60 10.72
N GLY A 115 0.71 -9.34 10.11
CA GLY A 115 0.75 -10.80 9.96
C GLY A 115 1.71 -11.32 8.88
N ASP A 116 2.54 -10.47 8.26
CA ASP A 116 3.44 -10.78 7.15
C ASP A 116 2.74 -11.20 5.84
N ASP A 117 1.40 -11.10 5.77
CA ASP A 117 0.61 -11.26 4.55
C ASP A 117 0.63 -9.96 3.73
N VAL A 118 1.71 -9.77 2.98
CA VAL A 118 1.96 -8.56 2.19
C VAL A 118 0.99 -8.44 1.01
N ASP A 119 0.65 -9.55 0.38
CA ASP A 119 -0.21 -9.57 -0.80
C ASP A 119 -1.67 -9.29 -0.39
N GLY A 120 -2.17 -9.95 0.65
CA GLY A 120 -3.50 -9.67 1.18
C GLY A 120 -3.61 -8.27 1.77
N ALA A 121 -2.55 -7.73 2.38
CA ALA A 121 -2.50 -6.33 2.79
C ALA A 121 -2.61 -5.37 1.59
N ARG A 122 -1.88 -5.65 0.50
CA ARG A 122 -1.95 -4.85 -0.73
C ARG A 122 -3.36 -4.84 -1.32
N VAL A 123 -4.02 -5.99 -1.37
CA VAL A 123 -5.41 -6.10 -1.84
C VAL A 123 -6.34 -5.24 -0.98
N ALA A 124 -6.21 -5.31 0.35
CA ALA A 124 -7.02 -4.49 1.27
C ALA A 124 -6.76 -2.98 1.09
N TYR A 125 -5.51 -2.55 0.93
CA TYR A 125 -5.20 -1.13 0.66
C TYR A 125 -5.72 -0.66 -0.70
N ALA A 126 -5.60 -1.48 -1.75
CA ALA A 126 -6.14 -1.16 -3.07
C ALA A 126 -7.68 -1.02 -3.00
N ARG A 127 -8.35 -1.90 -2.26
CA ARG A 127 -9.80 -1.82 -2.04
C ARG A 127 -10.19 -0.58 -1.22
N SER A 128 -9.41 -0.25 -0.20
CA SER A 128 -9.55 0.99 0.59
C SER A 128 -9.49 2.23 -0.30
N LEU A 129 -8.49 2.31 -1.20
CA LEU A 129 -8.37 3.42 -2.16
C LEU A 129 -9.53 3.46 -3.16
N TRP A 130 -10.00 2.29 -3.63
CA TRP A 130 -11.15 2.23 -4.53
C TRP A 130 -12.43 2.77 -3.89
N GLN A 131 -12.68 2.48 -2.62
CA GLN A 131 -13.80 3.05 -1.87
C GLN A 131 -13.70 4.58 -1.78
N ALA A 132 -12.50 5.11 -1.52
CA ALA A 132 -12.24 6.54 -1.40
C ALA A 132 -11.83 7.23 -2.72
N HIS A 133 -12.00 6.60 -3.88
CA HIS A 133 -11.62 7.20 -5.16
C HIS A 133 -12.71 8.16 -5.67
N PHE A 134 -12.46 9.46 -5.62
CA PHE A 134 -13.33 10.47 -6.22
C PHE A 134 -12.67 11.04 -7.48
N ASP A 135 -13.50 11.52 -8.41
CA ASP A 135 -13.01 12.19 -9.60
C ASP A 135 -12.24 13.47 -9.23
N GLU A 136 -11.12 13.74 -9.90
CA GLU A 136 -10.23 14.86 -9.55
C GLU A 136 -10.93 16.21 -9.69
N ALA A 137 -11.75 16.40 -10.73
CA ALA A 137 -12.50 17.63 -10.92
C ALA A 137 -13.53 17.82 -9.80
N TRP A 138 -14.20 16.73 -9.41
CA TRP A 138 -15.14 16.75 -8.30
C TRP A 138 -14.45 17.10 -6.97
N VAL A 139 -13.29 16.50 -6.69
CA VAL A 139 -12.51 16.82 -5.47
C VAL A 139 -12.09 18.28 -5.43
N LYS A 140 -11.67 18.87 -6.56
CA LYS A 140 -11.17 20.25 -6.58
C LYS A 140 -12.26 21.32 -6.62
N LEU A 141 -13.41 21.01 -7.22
CA LEU A 141 -14.49 21.99 -7.44
C LEU A 141 -15.60 21.89 -6.40
N GLU A 142 -15.96 20.67 -5.99
CA GLU A 142 -17.18 20.43 -5.19
C GLU A 142 -16.89 20.17 -3.70
N LEU A 143 -15.70 19.67 -3.37
CA LEU A 143 -15.35 19.44 -1.96
C LEU A 143 -14.79 20.70 -1.31
N THR A 144 -15.39 21.06 -0.17
CA THR A 144 -14.81 22.03 0.77
C THR A 144 -13.45 21.55 1.27
N ASP A 145 -12.64 22.49 1.77
CA ASP A 145 -11.30 22.21 2.32
C ASP A 145 -11.35 21.16 3.45
N ASP A 146 -12.40 21.20 4.27
CA ASP A 146 -12.62 20.24 5.35
C ASP A 146 -12.88 18.82 4.81
N HIS A 147 -13.74 18.68 3.80
CA HIS A 147 -14.01 17.37 3.19
C HIS A 147 -12.80 16.82 2.43
N ARG A 148 -12.04 17.67 1.73
CA ARG A 148 -10.75 17.26 1.12
C ARG A 148 -9.78 16.78 2.19
N GLY A 149 -9.74 17.49 3.32
CA GLY A 149 -8.97 17.07 4.48
C GLY A 149 -9.33 15.66 4.96
N GLN A 150 -10.62 15.41 5.22
CA GLN A 150 -11.11 14.09 5.65
C GLN A 150 -10.80 12.99 4.64
N LEU A 151 -10.96 13.27 3.35
CA LEU A 151 -10.61 12.35 2.27
C LEU A 151 -9.11 12.01 2.28
N PHE A 152 -8.25 13.01 2.43
CA PHE A 152 -6.79 12.81 2.45
C PHE A 152 -6.30 12.16 3.74
N ASP A 153 -6.97 12.38 4.86
CA ASP A 153 -6.66 11.69 6.12
C ASP A 153 -6.87 10.18 6.04
N VAL A 154 -7.71 9.71 5.11
CA VAL A 154 -7.91 8.29 4.83
C VAL A 154 -6.99 7.80 3.69
N THR A 155 -6.91 8.53 2.58
CA THR A 155 -6.24 8.07 1.36
C THR A 155 -4.72 8.20 1.39
N VAL A 156 -4.15 9.23 2.03
CA VAL A 156 -2.71 9.41 2.17
C VAL A 156 -2.06 8.22 2.89
N PRO A 157 -2.49 7.84 4.11
CA PRO A 157 -1.89 6.69 4.78
C PRO A 157 -2.11 5.38 4.02
N ALA A 158 -3.25 5.20 3.33
CA ALA A 158 -3.50 4.03 2.49
C ALA A 158 -2.50 3.93 1.31
N ASN A 159 -2.26 5.03 0.59
CA ASN A 159 -1.26 5.10 -0.49
C ASN A 159 0.16 4.79 0.03
N LEU A 160 0.57 5.41 1.14
CA LEU A 160 1.89 5.17 1.73
C LEU A 160 2.06 3.72 2.22
N ASN A 161 0.98 3.09 2.67
CA ASN A 161 1.00 1.68 3.07
C ASN A 161 1.06 0.73 1.86
N CYS A 162 0.32 1.03 0.80
CA CYS A 162 0.40 0.30 -0.47
C CYS A 162 1.82 0.37 -1.05
N ALA A 163 2.40 1.57 -1.14
CA ALA A 163 3.78 1.77 -1.59
C ALA A 163 4.80 0.93 -0.80
N ARG A 164 4.59 0.82 0.52
CA ARG A 164 5.46 0.00 1.38
C ARG A 164 5.34 -1.50 1.05
N CYS A 165 4.14 -2.00 0.78
CA CYS A 165 3.93 -3.38 0.35
C CYS A 165 4.63 -3.64 -0.99
N LEU A 166 4.47 -2.72 -1.94
CA LEU A 166 5.09 -2.80 -3.27
C LEU A 166 6.62 -2.76 -3.22
N LEU A 167 7.21 -1.93 -2.36
CA LEU A 167 8.66 -1.93 -2.15
C LEU A 167 9.17 -3.26 -1.56
N LYS A 168 8.37 -3.92 -0.71
CA LYS A 168 8.71 -5.23 -0.14
C LYS A 168 8.67 -6.34 -1.20
N THR A 169 7.85 -6.19 -2.24
CA THR A 169 7.78 -7.09 -3.41
C THR A 169 8.63 -6.62 -4.60
N ALA A 170 9.48 -5.60 -4.40
CA ALA A 170 10.36 -5.01 -5.43
C ALA A 170 9.64 -4.37 -6.64
N ASN A 171 8.36 -4.00 -6.50
CA ASN A 171 7.63 -3.26 -7.52
C ASN A 171 7.77 -1.74 -7.32
N THR A 172 8.96 -1.24 -7.63
CA THR A 172 9.36 0.15 -7.34
C THR A 172 8.58 1.19 -8.15
N SER A 173 8.21 0.88 -9.40
CA SER A 173 7.51 1.85 -10.28
C SER A 173 6.11 2.15 -9.76
N GLU A 174 5.35 1.10 -9.42
CA GLU A 174 4.00 1.25 -8.85
C GLU A 174 4.06 1.90 -7.46
N ALA A 175 5.06 1.53 -6.64
CA ALA A 175 5.27 2.17 -5.35
C ALA A 175 5.49 3.68 -5.48
N LYS A 176 6.29 4.12 -6.46
CA LYS A 176 6.53 5.54 -6.74
C LYS A 176 5.22 6.26 -7.09
N GLY A 177 4.35 5.65 -7.90
CA GLY A 177 3.04 6.22 -8.24
C GLY A 177 2.19 6.52 -7.00
N HIS A 178 2.10 5.57 -6.07
CA HIS A 178 1.38 5.78 -4.81
C HIS A 178 2.02 6.84 -3.91
N VAL A 179 3.36 6.90 -3.86
CA VAL A 179 4.07 7.92 -3.07
C VAL A 179 3.85 9.31 -3.64
N ASP A 180 3.98 9.47 -4.96
CA ASP A 180 3.78 10.76 -5.63
C ASP A 180 2.32 11.22 -5.46
N ALA A 181 1.33 10.31 -5.57
CA ALA A 181 -0.08 10.62 -5.31
C ALA A 181 -0.32 11.08 -3.86
N ALA A 182 0.29 10.42 -2.88
CA ALA A 182 0.19 10.80 -1.47
C ALA A 182 0.81 12.18 -1.19
N LEU A 183 1.97 12.49 -1.78
CA LEU A 183 2.64 13.78 -1.61
C LEU A 183 1.87 14.91 -2.29
N SER A 184 1.35 14.67 -3.51
CA SER A 184 0.50 15.63 -4.21
C SER A 184 -0.77 15.97 -3.42
N ALA A 185 -1.44 14.96 -2.86
CA ALA A 185 -2.62 15.20 -2.02
C ALA A 185 -2.30 16.06 -0.79
N LEU A 186 -1.09 15.94 -0.23
CA LEU A 186 -0.66 16.74 0.92
C LEU A 186 -0.30 18.20 0.54
N ASP A 187 -0.03 18.49 -0.73
CA ASP A 187 0.20 19.86 -1.21
C ASP A 187 -1.11 20.66 -1.33
N ASP A 188 -2.24 19.95 -1.54
CA ASP A 188 -3.57 20.53 -1.80
C ASP A 188 -4.36 20.90 -0.54
N VAL A 189 -3.83 20.63 0.66
CA VAL A 189 -4.53 20.86 1.93
C VAL A 189 -3.66 21.51 2.98
N SER A 190 -4.31 22.12 3.98
CA SER A 190 -3.64 22.71 5.12
C SER A 190 -2.76 21.69 5.85
N THR A 191 -1.58 22.17 6.27
CA THR A 191 -0.59 21.36 6.98
C THR A 191 -0.99 21.22 8.45
N THR A 192 -1.18 19.99 8.89
CA THR A 192 -1.29 19.60 10.31
C THR A 192 -0.03 18.85 10.74
N GLU A 193 0.21 18.70 12.05
CA GLU A 193 1.34 17.90 12.56
C GLU A 193 1.31 16.47 12.01
N GLN A 194 0.13 15.85 11.98
CA GLN A 194 -0.07 14.52 11.44
C GLN A 194 0.27 14.45 9.94
N ARG A 195 -0.16 15.44 9.15
CA ARG A 195 0.15 15.52 7.71
C ARG A 195 1.63 15.81 7.46
N ARG A 196 2.28 16.60 8.32
CA ARG A 196 3.74 16.79 8.31
C ARG A 196 4.46 15.46 8.50
N ALA A 197 4.01 14.63 9.45
CA ALA A 197 4.56 13.30 9.67
C ALA A 197 4.35 12.36 8.47
N TRP A 198 3.18 12.40 7.84
CA TRP A 198 2.92 11.65 6.61
C TRP A 198 3.76 12.13 5.43
N ARG A 199 3.98 13.44 5.28
CA ARG A 199 4.86 14.01 4.27
C ARG A 199 6.29 13.50 4.43
N ALA A 200 6.83 13.53 5.65
CA ALA A 200 8.15 12.99 5.94
C ALA A 200 8.25 11.48 5.58
N LYS A 201 7.23 10.70 5.93
CA LYS A 201 7.15 9.27 5.56
C LYS A 201 7.07 9.06 4.04
N GLY A 202 6.30 9.89 3.33
CA GLY A 202 6.23 9.88 1.88
C GLY A 202 7.58 10.16 1.23
N LEU A 203 8.29 11.19 1.70
CA LEU A 203 9.62 11.55 1.21
C LEU A 203 10.66 10.43 1.45
N LEU A 204 10.61 9.74 2.59
CA LEU A 204 11.44 8.56 2.86
C LEU A 204 11.20 7.41 1.87
N LEU A 205 9.93 7.14 1.55
CA LEU A 205 9.56 6.11 0.57
C LEU A 205 9.95 6.55 -0.85
N ARG A 206 9.80 7.83 -1.18
CA ARG A 206 10.22 8.41 -2.46
C ARG A 206 11.73 8.26 -2.67
N ALA A 207 12.52 8.61 -1.65
CA ALA A 207 13.96 8.45 -1.65
C ALA A 207 14.36 6.97 -1.86
N THR A 208 13.62 6.04 -1.25
CA THR A 208 13.83 4.61 -1.46
C THR A 208 13.57 4.23 -2.92
N CYS A 209 12.46 4.68 -3.51
CA CYS A 209 12.14 4.42 -4.91
C CYS A 209 13.20 5.00 -5.86
N LEU A 210 13.62 6.25 -5.64
CA LEU A 210 14.64 6.93 -6.44
C LEU A 210 16.00 6.24 -6.34
N ARG A 211 16.38 5.76 -5.15
CA ARG A 211 17.61 5.00 -4.94
C ARG A 211 17.60 3.69 -5.72
N GLU A 212 16.50 2.93 -5.67
CA GLU A 212 16.36 1.68 -6.44
C GLU A 212 16.37 1.94 -7.95
N ALA A 213 15.91 3.11 -8.40
CA ALA A 213 16.01 3.56 -9.79
C ALA A 213 17.40 4.12 -10.17
N GLY A 214 18.39 4.09 -9.27
CA GLY A 214 19.74 4.65 -9.49
C GLY A 214 19.81 6.18 -9.50
N ARG A 215 18.70 6.87 -9.21
CA ARG A 215 18.60 8.34 -9.15
C ARG A 215 19.10 8.87 -7.79
N TYR A 216 20.38 8.69 -7.52
CA TYR A 216 20.95 8.95 -6.21
C TYR A 216 20.96 10.42 -5.76
N ALA A 217 21.04 11.36 -6.71
CA ALA A 217 21.00 12.79 -6.40
C ALA A 217 19.59 13.21 -5.94
N ASP A 218 18.56 12.81 -6.68
CA ASP A 218 17.17 13.08 -6.34
C ASP A 218 16.77 12.37 -5.04
N ALA A 219 17.28 11.15 -4.82
CA ALA A 219 17.09 10.45 -3.55
C ALA A 219 17.71 11.20 -2.36
N ALA A 220 18.84 11.89 -2.56
CA ALA A 220 19.44 12.71 -1.50
C ALA A 220 18.58 13.94 -1.20
N ALA A 221 18.13 14.66 -2.24
CA ALA A 221 17.27 15.83 -2.09
C ALA A 221 15.97 15.49 -1.32
N ALA A 222 15.32 14.38 -1.66
CA ALA A 222 14.13 13.93 -0.93
C ALA A 222 14.41 13.60 0.56
N LEU A 223 15.62 13.13 0.91
CA LEU A 223 16.01 12.90 2.30
C LEU A 223 16.36 14.19 3.05
N ASP A 224 16.86 15.19 2.33
CA ASP A 224 17.13 16.51 2.89
C ASP A 224 15.82 17.20 3.25
N GLU A 225 14.85 17.21 2.33
CA GLU A 225 13.47 17.65 2.62
C GLU A 225 12.85 16.86 3.79
N ALA A 226 13.04 15.54 3.84
CA ALA A 226 12.51 14.74 4.94
C ALA A 226 13.13 15.14 6.29
N SER A 227 14.42 15.47 6.34
CA SER A 227 15.10 15.88 7.58
C SER A 227 14.67 17.25 8.11
N GLU A 228 14.14 18.12 7.26
CA GLU A 228 13.54 19.37 7.71
C GLU A 228 12.19 19.13 8.42
N LEU A 229 11.53 18.01 8.11
CA LEU A 229 10.23 17.66 8.65
C LEU A 229 10.32 16.79 9.91
N THR A 230 11.35 15.95 10.05
CA THR A 230 11.50 15.01 11.16
C THR A 230 12.96 14.66 11.46
N ASP A 231 13.26 14.46 12.75
CA ASP A 231 14.53 13.93 13.24
C ASP A 231 14.55 12.40 13.37
N ASP A 232 13.63 11.69 12.70
CA ASP A 232 13.53 10.24 12.78
C ASP A 232 14.85 9.55 12.36
N ALA A 233 15.32 8.62 13.18
CA ALA A 233 16.45 7.74 12.87
C ALA A 233 16.28 7.00 11.54
N ALA A 234 15.05 6.84 11.04
CA ALA A 234 14.77 6.35 9.69
C ALA A 234 15.46 7.16 8.58
N VAL A 235 15.52 8.49 8.70
CA VAL A 235 16.21 9.37 7.74
C VAL A 235 17.71 9.08 7.74
N ALA A 236 18.31 8.95 8.93
CA ALA A 236 19.74 8.62 9.06
C ALA A 236 20.06 7.24 8.46
N ARG A 237 19.21 6.23 8.70
CA ARG A 237 19.33 4.90 8.10
C ARG A 237 19.20 4.94 6.58
N ALA A 238 18.23 5.68 6.05
CA ALA A 238 18.05 5.85 4.60
C ALA A 238 19.26 6.53 3.94
N ARG A 239 19.82 7.58 4.57
CA ARG A 239 21.07 8.22 4.11
C ARG A 239 22.25 7.24 4.11
N HIS A 240 22.37 6.39 5.12
CA HIS A 240 23.39 5.35 5.14
C HIS A 240 23.21 4.36 3.97
N ALA A 241 22.00 3.85 3.77
CA ALA A 241 21.66 2.93 2.68
C ALA A 241 21.92 3.56 1.29
N LEU A 242 21.64 4.87 1.12
CA LEU A 242 21.96 5.61 -0.10
C LEU A 242 23.47 5.71 -0.35
N ARG A 243 24.25 6.03 0.68
CA ARG A 243 25.73 6.07 0.58
C ARG A 243 26.30 4.70 0.20
N GLN A 244 25.76 3.63 0.75
CA GLN A 244 26.18 2.27 0.44
C GLN A 244 25.85 1.90 -1.01
N ALA A 245 24.60 2.13 -1.46
CA ALA A 245 24.21 1.91 -2.85
C ALA A 245 25.10 2.68 -3.86
N ARG A 246 25.45 3.93 -3.56
CA ARG A 246 26.38 4.73 -4.39
C ARG A 246 27.80 4.18 -4.43
N ARG A 247 28.28 3.55 -3.35
CA ARG A 247 29.60 2.89 -3.33
C ARG A 247 29.54 1.61 -4.15
N ASP A 248 28.50 0.82 -3.97
CA ASP A 248 28.30 -0.46 -4.66
C ASP A 248 28.20 -0.23 -6.17
N ALA A 249 27.41 0.75 -6.63
CA ALA A 249 27.30 1.11 -8.04
C ALA A 249 28.65 1.51 -8.66
N ARG A 250 29.43 2.38 -7.99
CA ARG A 250 30.78 2.78 -8.46
C ARG A 250 31.76 1.63 -8.47
N SER A 251 31.68 0.74 -7.48
CA SER A 251 32.54 -0.44 -7.42
C SER A 251 32.23 -1.43 -8.54
N GLY A 252 30.94 -1.63 -8.86
CA GLY A 252 30.50 -2.45 -9.97
C GLY A 252 30.95 -1.90 -11.32
N GLU A 253 30.82 -0.60 -11.54
CA GLU A 253 31.31 0.08 -12.75
C GLU A 253 32.82 -0.09 -12.92
N ARG A 254 33.60 0.13 -11.86
CA ARG A 254 35.06 -0.08 -11.87
C ARG A 254 35.44 -1.52 -12.19
N ALA A 255 34.72 -2.50 -11.63
CA ALA A 255 34.96 -3.92 -11.90
C ALA A 255 34.69 -4.26 -13.38
N MET A 256 33.62 -3.71 -13.97
CA MET A 256 33.32 -3.89 -15.39
C MET A 256 34.39 -3.25 -16.31
N MET A 257 34.93 -2.09 -15.93
CA MET A 257 35.94 -1.39 -16.73
C MET A 257 37.33 -2.03 -16.62
N ARG A 258 37.68 -2.58 -15.44
CA ARG A 258 38.97 -3.26 -15.22
C ARG A 258 39.16 -4.49 -16.13
N GLY A 259 38.08 -5.16 -16.53
CA GLY A 259 38.13 -6.29 -17.46
C GLY A 259 38.27 -5.89 -18.94
N LYS A 260 38.03 -4.62 -19.30
CA LYS A 260 38.06 -4.13 -20.69
C LYS A 260 39.37 -3.44 -21.09
N ILE A 261 40.20 -3.08 -20.12
CA ILE A 261 41.52 -2.50 -20.38
C ILE A 261 42.51 -3.66 -20.48
N ALA A 262 42.85 -4.06 -21.70
CA ALA A 262 43.95 -5.00 -21.91
C ALA A 262 45.22 -4.43 -21.26
N PRO A 263 45.98 -5.22 -20.48
CA PRO A 263 47.27 -4.77 -19.99
C PRO A 263 48.13 -4.36 -21.19
N PRO A 264 48.89 -3.25 -21.10
CA PRO A 264 49.79 -2.86 -22.18
C PRO A 264 50.71 -4.04 -22.51
N PRO A 265 50.99 -4.30 -23.80
CA PRO A 265 51.87 -5.40 -24.18
C PRO A 265 53.21 -5.25 -23.45
N PRO A 266 53.81 -6.36 -22.99
CA PRO A 266 55.08 -6.31 -22.27
C PRO A 266 56.12 -5.57 -23.13
N PRO A 267 56.98 -4.73 -22.52
CA PRO A 267 58.00 -4.02 -23.27
C PRO A 267 58.88 -5.03 -24.00
N GLU A 268 58.98 -4.89 -25.32
CA GLU A 268 59.88 -5.71 -26.13
C GLU A 268 61.28 -5.60 -25.55
N LYS A 269 61.86 -6.75 -25.20
CA LYS A 269 63.24 -6.83 -24.72
C LYS A 269 64.14 -6.32 -25.84
N ARG A 270 64.56 -5.06 -25.75
CA ARG A 270 65.65 -4.52 -26.56
C ARG A 270 66.90 -5.32 -26.21
N THR A 271 67.22 -6.32 -27.01
CA THR A 271 68.52 -6.97 -26.98
C THR A 271 69.54 -5.94 -27.43
N CYS A 272 70.25 -5.33 -26.48
CA CYS A 272 71.43 -4.54 -26.80
C CYS A 272 72.45 -5.48 -27.45
N ALA A 273 72.55 -5.43 -28.78
CA ALA A 273 73.66 -6.01 -29.51
C ALA A 273 74.90 -5.18 -29.17
N VAL A 274 75.74 -5.71 -28.30
CA VAL A 274 77.10 -5.20 -28.09
C VAL A 274 77.90 -5.63 -29.32
N SER A 275 78.26 -4.65 -30.15
CA SER A 275 79.26 -4.80 -31.22
C SER A 275 80.58 -4.20 -30.77
#